data_AF-A0A962NZJ8-F1
#
_entry.id   AF-A0A962NZJ8-F1
#
_cell.length_a   1.000
_cell.length_b   1.000
_cell.length_c   1.000
_cell.angle_alpha   90.00
_cell.angle_beta   90.00
_cell.angle_gamma   90.00
#
_symmetry.space_group_name_H-M   'P 1'
#
loop_
_entity.id
_entity.type
_entity.pdbx_description
1 polymer ?
#
loop_
_entity_poly.entity_id
_entity_poly.type
_entity_poly.pdbx_seq_one_letter_code
_entity_poly.pdbx_strand_id
1 'polypeptide(L)'
;MQKRIILGGGLTLLAALIMTGCEINDDVNPVPGTTTTVTVTPSLGKILNAKVVLKNAKTGKELGSGGTGNTGIATFTAQKTSDPVVVEVMGQAGAKYFDESKGEEVDFDAGKQIRAALPMLEDKIGVSTLTEVAYQAAEKKAGPSSALSAEIISGANEAIRKALAPELENITTPPHLVGSVADLATIANNAAGKYALKLAALAKIVPNTDATPALTFLNQLAADLEDGKLDGVTTKDISLGYNDSNFVSKITANLESLITDNANLTGLDLTKFHPVFGDIVITIGGSGSGSGSGSGGSVPTGNFNLTIETTVSGLGSLPIPTVTIQNIPKPDTQDVFCNDSSVKGALPSGAITITGCSFSGNVGTISVQLNQGISLSYTVKYTYTPV
;
A
#
# COMPACT_ATOMS: atom_id res chain seq x y z
N MET A 1 -17.91 -74.09 -11.95
CA MET A 1 -16.83 -73.12 -12.24
C MET A 1 -16.22 -72.68 -10.91
N GLN A 2 -14.93 -72.32 -10.94
CA GLN A 2 -13.92 -72.42 -9.87
C GLN A 2 -14.29 -71.99 -8.43
N LYS A 3 -13.87 -72.84 -7.49
CA LYS A 3 -13.62 -72.57 -6.06
C LYS A 3 -12.34 -71.74 -5.87
N ARG A 4 -12.25 -70.96 -4.78
CA ARG A 4 -11.17 -71.09 -3.77
C ARG A 4 -11.52 -70.35 -2.46
N ILE A 5 -11.43 -71.12 -1.37
CA ILE A 5 -11.38 -70.74 0.04
C ILE A 5 -9.89 -70.71 0.45
N ILE A 6 -9.53 -69.94 1.48
CA ILE A 6 -8.53 -70.19 2.58
C ILE A 6 -8.18 -68.80 3.18
N LEU A 7 -8.68 -68.42 4.38
CA LEU A 7 -8.13 -68.65 5.74
C LEU A 7 -6.68 -68.18 5.97
N GLY A 8 -6.47 -67.33 6.98
CA GLY A 8 -5.32 -67.46 7.89
C GLY A 8 -4.51 -66.20 8.20
N GLY A 9 -4.47 -65.87 9.50
CA GLY A 9 -3.42 -65.10 10.19
C GLY A 9 -3.64 -63.58 10.18
N GLY A 10 -3.63 -62.85 11.31
CA GLY A 10 -3.15 -63.15 12.66
C GLY A 10 -2.42 -61.92 13.20
N LEU A 11 -2.50 -61.71 14.52
CA LEU A 11 -1.53 -60.99 15.36
C LEU A 11 -1.61 -59.44 15.50
N THR A 12 -2.42 -59.01 16.49
CA THR A 12 -2.07 -58.19 17.68
C THR A 12 -0.84 -57.26 17.67
N LEU A 13 -1.02 -55.98 18.05
CA LEU A 13 -0.56 -55.32 19.30
C LEU A 13 -0.98 -53.83 19.26
N LEU A 14 -1.96 -53.34 20.03
CA LEU A 14 -1.87 -52.84 21.42
C LEU A 14 -0.77 -51.78 21.66
N ALA A 15 -1.17 -50.50 21.74
CA ALA A 15 -0.71 -49.57 22.77
C ALA A 15 -1.71 -48.41 22.89
N ALA A 16 -2.66 -48.56 23.82
CA ALA A 16 -3.31 -47.42 24.45
C ALA A 16 -2.33 -46.82 25.46
N LEU A 17 -2.07 -45.52 25.37
CA LEU A 17 -1.81 -44.72 26.57
C LEU A 17 -2.88 -43.64 26.64
N ILE A 18 -3.92 -43.96 27.41
CA ILE A 18 -4.82 -43.00 28.01
C ILE A 18 -4.04 -42.43 29.19
N MET A 19 -3.55 -41.20 29.07
CA MET A 19 -3.35 -40.36 30.25
C MET A 19 -4.56 -39.45 30.35
N THR A 20 -5.52 -39.87 31.17
CA THR A 20 -6.46 -38.98 31.85
C THR A 20 -5.66 -38.00 32.71
N GLY A 21 -5.32 -36.86 32.13
CA GLY A 21 -5.18 -35.61 32.86
C GLY A 21 -6.55 -34.95 32.88
N CYS A 22 -7.23 -35.02 34.02
CA CYS A 22 -8.35 -34.14 34.30
C CYS A 22 -7.77 -32.75 34.50
N GLU A 23 -7.78 -31.91 33.47
CA GLU A 23 -7.93 -30.47 33.65
C GLU A 23 -9.18 -30.06 32.90
N ILE A 24 -10.19 -29.71 33.68
CA ILE A 24 -11.32 -28.90 33.23
C ILE A 24 -10.69 -27.55 32.88
N ASN A 25 -10.48 -27.30 31.60
CA ASN A 25 -10.30 -25.94 31.10
C ASN A 25 -11.30 -25.76 29.98
N ASP A 26 -12.11 -24.71 30.13
CA ASP A 26 -13.29 -24.40 29.36
C ASP A 26 -13.10 -24.69 27.86
N ASP A 27 -14.09 -25.39 27.31
CA ASP A 27 -14.30 -25.60 25.89
C ASP A 27 -14.58 -24.24 25.22
N VAL A 28 -13.55 -23.41 25.12
CA VAL A 28 -13.50 -22.31 24.18
C VAL A 28 -13.17 -22.95 22.85
N ASN A 29 -14.19 -23.48 22.19
CA ASN A 29 -14.13 -23.67 20.74
C ASN A 29 -13.59 -22.35 20.16
N PRO A 30 -12.44 -22.34 19.45
CA PRO A 30 -11.97 -21.13 18.81
C PRO A 30 -13.08 -20.68 17.86
N VAL A 31 -13.68 -19.54 18.15
CA VAL A 31 -14.68 -18.92 17.27
C VAL A 31 -14.05 -18.88 15.88
N PRO A 32 -14.67 -19.50 14.85
CA PRO A 32 -14.12 -19.44 13.51
C PRO A 32 -13.94 -17.98 13.12
N GLY A 33 -12.69 -17.56 12.93
CA GLY A 33 -12.39 -16.20 12.51
C GLY A 33 -13.11 -15.93 11.19
N THR A 34 -13.73 -14.75 11.07
CA THR A 34 -14.41 -14.36 9.83
C THR A 34 -13.40 -14.32 8.68
N THR A 35 -13.77 -14.87 7.52
CA THR A 35 -12.92 -14.88 6.33
C THR A 35 -13.45 -13.95 5.23
N THR A 36 -12.60 -13.61 4.28
CA THR A 36 -12.95 -12.92 3.03
C THR A 36 -12.17 -13.51 1.85
N THR A 37 -12.62 -13.26 0.62
CA THR A 37 -11.87 -13.60 -0.59
C THR A 37 -11.00 -12.42 -0.98
N VAL A 38 -9.71 -12.67 -1.17
CA VAL A 38 -8.73 -11.66 -1.59
C VAL A 38 -8.21 -12.04 -2.97
N THR A 39 -8.15 -11.05 -3.86
CA THR A 39 -7.54 -11.15 -5.19
C THR A 39 -6.31 -10.25 -5.25
N VAL A 40 -5.15 -10.86 -5.50
CA VAL A 40 -3.86 -10.17 -5.65
C VAL A 40 -3.45 -10.19 -7.12
N THR A 41 -3.09 -9.02 -7.64
CA THR A 41 -2.57 -8.81 -9.00
C THR A 41 -1.13 -8.29 -8.92
N PRO A 42 -0.13 -9.19 -8.96
CA PRO A 42 1.27 -8.81 -9.07
C PRO A 42 1.62 -8.31 -10.47
N SER A 43 2.49 -7.30 -10.55
CA SER A 43 2.87 -6.64 -11.80
C SER A 43 4.30 -6.10 -11.73
N LEU A 44 5.25 -6.94 -12.14
CA LEU A 44 6.50 -6.54 -12.80
C LEU A 44 6.33 -6.75 -14.33
N GLY A 45 5.08 -6.64 -14.79
CA GLY A 45 4.48 -7.49 -15.81
C GLY A 45 3.85 -8.76 -15.20
N LYS A 46 3.14 -9.56 -16.01
CA LYS A 46 2.40 -10.73 -15.54
C LYS A 46 3.33 -11.75 -14.89
N ILE A 47 3.18 -11.99 -13.59
CA ILE A 47 4.01 -12.94 -12.83
C ILE A 47 3.33 -14.31 -12.74
N LEU A 48 3.88 -15.31 -13.42
CA LEU A 48 3.39 -16.68 -13.46
C LEU A 48 4.01 -17.54 -12.36
N ASN A 49 3.21 -18.49 -11.86
CA ASN A 49 3.61 -19.51 -10.90
C ASN A 49 4.34 -18.96 -9.66
N ALA A 50 4.04 -17.75 -9.22
CA ALA A 50 4.58 -17.18 -7.98
C ALA A 50 3.76 -17.65 -6.78
N LYS A 51 4.39 -17.70 -5.60
CA LYS A 51 3.71 -17.88 -4.32
C LYS A 51 3.26 -16.52 -3.80
N VAL A 52 2.02 -16.42 -3.33
CA VAL A 52 1.47 -15.21 -2.72
C VAL A 52 1.08 -15.49 -1.28
N VAL A 53 1.53 -14.66 -0.35
CA VAL A 53 1.20 -14.77 1.07
C VAL A 53 0.72 -13.41 1.58
N LEU A 54 -0.43 -13.40 2.25
CA LEU A 54 -0.94 -12.25 2.99
C LEU A 54 -0.61 -12.42 4.47
N LYS A 55 0.03 -11.42 5.07
CA LYS A 55 0.41 -11.40 6.48
C LYS A 55 -0.20 -10.20 7.20
N ASN A 56 -0.46 -10.37 8.49
CA ASN A 56 -0.70 -9.26 9.40
C ASN A 56 0.62 -8.49 9.59
N ALA A 57 0.63 -7.20 9.27
CA ALA A 57 1.85 -6.38 9.24
C ALA A 57 2.44 -6.11 10.63
N LYS A 58 1.64 -6.28 11.68
CA LYS A 58 2.05 -6.07 13.07
C LYS A 58 2.69 -7.30 13.70
N THR A 59 2.13 -8.48 13.38
CA THR A 59 2.53 -9.75 14.01
C THR A 59 3.34 -10.67 13.10
N GLY A 60 3.35 -10.40 11.79
CA GLY A 60 3.94 -11.27 10.77
C GLY A 60 3.17 -12.57 10.52
N LYS A 61 2.04 -12.79 11.22
CA LYS A 61 1.22 -14.00 11.08
C LYS A 61 0.58 -14.07 9.70
N GLU A 62 0.67 -15.22 9.04
CA GLU A 62 -0.05 -15.50 7.80
C GLU A 62 -1.57 -15.48 8.03
N LEU A 63 -2.27 -14.73 7.17
CA LEU A 63 -3.72 -14.59 7.14
C LEU A 63 -4.34 -15.44 6.01
N GLY A 64 -3.57 -15.71 4.97
CA GLY A 64 -3.95 -16.55 3.83
C GLY A 64 -2.85 -16.60 2.78
N SER A 65 -2.93 -17.57 1.89
CA SER A 65 -1.96 -17.73 0.80
C SER A 65 -2.58 -18.36 -0.44
N GLY A 66 -1.91 -18.17 -1.57
CA GLY A 66 -2.29 -18.71 -2.88
C GLY A 66 -1.13 -18.68 -3.85
N GLY A 67 -1.40 -18.91 -5.13
CA GLY A 67 -0.42 -18.79 -6.19
C GLY A 67 -1.01 -18.12 -7.42
N THR A 68 -0.16 -17.49 -8.24
CA THR A 68 -0.62 -16.78 -9.45
C THR A 68 -0.95 -17.72 -10.61
N GLY A 69 -0.39 -18.93 -10.58
CA GLY A 69 -0.53 -19.94 -11.63
C GLY A 69 -0.23 -19.36 -13.02
N ASN A 70 -0.99 -19.81 -14.02
CA ASN A 70 -0.83 -19.33 -15.40
C ASN A 70 -1.60 -18.02 -15.68
N THR A 71 -2.45 -17.57 -14.75
CA THR A 71 -3.26 -16.36 -14.94
C THR A 71 -2.49 -15.10 -14.58
N GLY A 72 -1.48 -15.23 -13.72
CA GLY A 72 -0.78 -14.10 -13.13
C GLY A 72 -1.52 -13.45 -11.95
N ILE A 73 -2.64 -14.03 -11.51
CA ILE A 73 -3.51 -13.49 -10.46
C ILE A 73 -3.68 -14.57 -9.38
N ALA A 74 -3.49 -14.21 -8.12
CA ALA A 74 -3.76 -15.11 -7.00
C ALA A 74 -5.12 -14.76 -6.38
N THR A 75 -6.00 -15.74 -6.21
CA THR A 75 -7.26 -15.59 -5.47
C THR A 75 -7.34 -16.65 -4.39
N PHE A 76 -7.55 -16.24 -3.15
CA PHE A 76 -7.59 -17.14 -2.00
C PHE A 76 -8.47 -16.59 -0.87
N THR A 77 -8.85 -17.48 0.05
CA THR A 77 -9.59 -17.12 1.27
C THR A 77 -8.60 -16.67 2.34
N ALA A 78 -8.83 -15.50 2.94
CA ALA A 78 -8.00 -14.95 4.00
C ALA A 78 -8.82 -14.72 5.28
N GLN A 79 -8.16 -14.80 6.44
CA GLN A 79 -8.70 -14.34 7.71
C GLN A 79 -8.83 -12.81 7.70
N LYS A 80 -9.99 -12.28 8.09
CA LYS A 80 -10.17 -10.83 8.25
C LYS A 80 -9.33 -10.32 9.42
N THR A 81 -8.86 -9.09 9.29
CA THR A 81 -8.10 -8.37 10.31
C THR A 81 -8.43 -6.88 10.23
N SER A 82 -8.40 -6.19 11.37
CA SER A 82 -8.42 -4.72 11.42
C SER A 82 -7.02 -4.11 11.43
N ASP A 83 -5.99 -4.93 11.69
CA ASP A 83 -4.59 -4.49 11.61
C ASP A 83 -4.16 -4.30 10.14
N PRO A 84 -3.13 -3.47 9.89
CA PRO A 84 -2.51 -3.37 8.57
C PRO A 84 -1.99 -4.72 8.07
N VAL A 85 -1.85 -4.84 6.75
CA VAL A 85 -1.44 -6.09 6.10
C VAL A 85 -0.27 -5.89 5.14
N VAL A 86 0.49 -6.96 4.93
CA VAL A 86 1.54 -7.04 3.92
C VAL A 86 1.21 -8.21 3.00
N VAL A 87 1.23 -7.96 1.70
CA VAL A 87 1.20 -9.01 0.67
C VAL A 87 2.62 -9.22 0.18
N GLU A 88 3.07 -10.47 0.17
CA GLU A 88 4.35 -10.88 -0.38
C GLU A 88 4.12 -11.77 -1.60
N VAL A 89 4.72 -11.38 -2.73
CA VAL A 89 4.75 -12.19 -3.95
C VAL A 89 6.17 -12.68 -4.12
N MET A 90 6.35 -13.99 -3.98
CA MET A 90 7.66 -14.63 -3.96
C MET A 90 7.86 -15.50 -5.19
N GLY A 91 9.06 -15.39 -5.75
CA GLY A 91 9.56 -16.28 -6.75
C GLY A 91 9.74 -17.70 -6.21
N GLN A 92 9.59 -18.68 -7.10
CA GLN A 92 9.86 -20.09 -6.84
C GLN A 92 10.35 -20.76 -8.13
N ALA A 93 10.75 -22.03 -8.05
CA ALA A 93 11.19 -22.76 -9.23
C ALA A 93 10.10 -22.75 -10.32
N GLY A 94 10.45 -22.26 -11.51
CA GLY A 94 9.53 -22.16 -12.65
C GLY A 94 8.58 -20.95 -12.61
N ALA A 95 8.74 -20.04 -11.63
CA ALA A 95 8.07 -18.76 -11.66
C ALA A 95 8.74 -17.84 -12.68
N LYS A 96 7.93 -17.09 -13.42
CA LYS A 96 8.37 -16.17 -14.49
C LYS A 96 7.61 -14.87 -14.39
N TYR A 97 8.12 -13.81 -14.99
CA TYR A 97 7.37 -12.58 -15.22
C TYR A 97 7.59 -12.10 -16.65
N PHE A 98 6.59 -11.49 -17.25
CA PHE A 98 6.75 -10.82 -18.54
C PHE A 98 7.51 -9.50 -18.34
N ASP A 99 8.70 -9.35 -18.91
CA ASP A 99 9.46 -8.10 -18.81
C ASP A 99 9.12 -7.18 -19.99
N GLU A 100 8.54 -6.01 -19.73
CA GLU A 100 8.07 -5.10 -20.80
C GLU A 100 9.21 -4.39 -21.55
N SER A 101 10.42 -4.34 -20.99
CA SER A 101 11.60 -3.87 -21.73
C SER A 101 12.06 -4.91 -22.73
N LYS A 102 12.09 -6.17 -22.29
CA LYS A 102 12.55 -7.31 -23.11
C LYS A 102 11.51 -7.80 -24.11
N GLY A 103 10.23 -7.70 -23.76
CA GLY A 103 9.11 -8.21 -24.55
C GLY A 103 8.94 -9.73 -24.46
N GLU A 104 9.48 -10.37 -23.43
CA GLU A 104 9.43 -11.82 -23.22
C GLU A 104 9.34 -12.19 -21.73
N GLU A 105 9.05 -13.45 -21.44
CA GLU A 105 9.07 -13.97 -20.07
C GLU A 105 10.50 -14.21 -19.57
N VAL A 106 10.80 -13.71 -18.38
CA VAL A 106 12.07 -13.86 -17.69
C VAL A 106 11.84 -14.54 -16.34
N ASP A 107 12.84 -15.23 -15.81
CA ASP A 107 12.70 -15.98 -14.57
C ASP A 107 12.50 -15.07 -13.34
N PHE A 108 11.53 -15.43 -12.50
CA PHE A 108 11.26 -14.85 -11.18
C PHE A 108 11.60 -15.90 -10.12
N ASP A 109 12.86 -16.33 -10.08
CA ASP A 109 13.28 -17.48 -9.29
C ASP A 109 13.18 -17.28 -7.76
N ALA A 110 13.39 -18.38 -7.04
CA ALA A 110 13.47 -18.37 -5.58
C ALA A 110 14.43 -17.29 -5.07
N GLY A 111 13.99 -16.55 -4.04
CA GLY A 111 14.73 -15.43 -3.45
C GLY A 111 14.41 -14.08 -4.08
N LYS A 112 13.68 -14.02 -5.20
CA LYS A 112 13.07 -12.78 -5.70
C LYS A 112 11.72 -12.56 -5.02
N GLN A 113 11.43 -11.31 -4.67
CA GLN A 113 10.13 -10.94 -4.11
C GLN A 113 9.76 -9.50 -4.43
N ILE A 114 8.46 -9.23 -4.46
CA ILE A 114 7.88 -7.89 -4.39
C ILE A 114 6.75 -7.88 -3.38
N ARG A 115 6.54 -6.75 -2.72
CA ARG A 115 5.61 -6.60 -1.60
C ARG A 115 4.71 -5.39 -1.77
N ALA A 116 3.59 -5.42 -1.07
CA ALA A 116 2.73 -4.27 -0.88
C ALA A 116 2.27 -4.23 0.58
N ALA A 117 2.41 -3.08 1.24
CA ALA A 117 1.77 -2.84 2.52
C ALA A 117 0.49 -2.02 2.33
N LEU A 118 -0.56 -2.42 3.04
CA LEU A 118 -1.85 -1.72 3.04
C LEU A 118 -2.23 -1.36 4.48
N PRO A 119 -2.75 -0.14 4.72
CA PRO A 119 -3.18 0.28 6.04
C PRO A 119 -4.37 -0.53 6.56
N MET A 120 -5.13 -1.16 5.66
CA MET A 120 -6.25 -2.04 5.94
C MET A 120 -6.34 -3.11 4.85
N LEU A 121 -6.88 -4.28 5.18
CA LEU A 121 -7.14 -5.33 4.20
C LEU A 121 -8.21 -4.90 3.17
N GLU A 122 -7.88 -5.06 1.89
CA GLU A 122 -8.78 -4.86 0.75
C GLU A 122 -9.02 -6.17 0.00
N ASP A 123 -10.15 -6.29 -0.70
CA ASP A 123 -10.49 -7.49 -1.47
C ASP A 123 -9.70 -7.59 -2.79
N LYS A 124 -9.16 -6.46 -3.30
CA LYS A 124 -8.38 -6.40 -4.54
C LYS A 124 -7.09 -5.60 -4.33
N ILE A 125 -5.96 -6.25 -4.52
CA ILE A 125 -4.64 -5.67 -4.18
C ILE A 125 -3.71 -5.77 -5.39
N GLY A 126 -3.14 -4.63 -5.79
CA GLY A 126 -2.02 -4.55 -6.71
C GLY A 126 -0.69 -4.67 -5.98
N VAL A 127 0.26 -5.42 -6.54
CA VAL A 127 1.65 -5.51 -6.04
C VAL A 127 2.59 -5.21 -7.20
N SER A 128 3.46 -4.22 -7.09
CA SER A 128 4.31 -3.76 -8.19
C SER A 128 5.66 -3.23 -7.70
N THR A 129 6.49 -2.77 -8.64
CA THR A 129 7.70 -1.99 -8.36
C THR A 129 7.43 -0.82 -7.39
N LEU A 130 6.32 -0.08 -7.58
CA LEU A 130 5.99 1.07 -6.74
C LEU A 130 5.62 0.65 -5.32
N THR A 131 4.85 -0.42 -5.16
CA THR A 131 4.46 -0.88 -3.82
C THR A 131 5.64 -1.50 -3.07
N GLU A 132 6.58 -2.13 -3.78
CA GLU A 132 7.79 -2.70 -3.16
C GLU A 132 8.69 -1.58 -2.60
N VAL A 133 8.96 -0.52 -3.36
CA VAL A 133 9.77 0.58 -2.84
C VAL A 133 9.04 1.38 -1.75
N ALA A 134 7.70 1.47 -1.82
CA ALA A 134 6.90 2.04 -0.73
C ALA A 134 6.95 1.19 0.54
N TYR A 135 6.90 -0.13 0.40
CA TYR A 135 7.08 -1.07 1.51
C TYR A 135 8.47 -0.89 2.18
N GLN A 136 9.54 -0.82 1.38
CA GLN A 136 10.89 -0.60 1.92
C GLN A 136 11.03 0.75 2.62
N ALA A 137 10.44 1.81 2.04
CA ALA A 137 10.42 3.13 2.67
C ALA A 137 9.63 3.14 4.00
N ALA A 138 8.51 2.40 4.06
CA ALA A 138 7.74 2.19 5.28
C ALA A 138 8.54 1.45 6.36
N GLU A 139 9.23 0.35 6.01
CA GLU A 139 10.10 -0.39 6.93
C GLU A 139 11.22 0.50 7.48
N LYS A 140 11.90 1.26 6.60
CA LYS A 140 12.96 2.19 7.00
C LYS A 140 12.42 3.25 7.97
N LYS A 141 11.22 3.79 7.71
CA LYS A 141 10.59 4.80 8.55
C LYS A 141 10.15 4.24 9.91
N ALA A 142 9.61 3.03 9.94
CA ALA A 142 9.24 2.36 11.18
C ALA A 142 10.46 2.04 12.05
N GLY A 143 11.61 1.78 11.42
CA GLY A 143 12.84 1.40 12.07
C GLY A 143 12.89 -0.10 12.40
N PRO A 144 14.07 -0.60 12.80
CA PRO A 144 14.25 -2.02 13.08
C PRO A 144 13.34 -2.47 14.23
N SER A 145 12.69 -3.63 14.05
CA SER A 145 11.82 -4.27 15.06
C SER A 145 10.50 -3.58 15.37
N SER A 146 10.13 -2.52 14.63
CA SER A 146 8.82 -1.88 14.73
C SER A 146 7.82 -2.51 13.77
N ALA A 147 6.60 -2.72 14.25
CA ALA A 147 5.47 -3.06 13.38
C ALA A 147 5.16 -1.91 12.41
N LEU A 148 4.74 -2.25 11.18
CA LEU A 148 4.26 -1.26 10.22
C LEU A 148 2.87 -0.76 10.65
N SER A 149 2.77 0.51 11.03
CA SER A 149 1.49 1.14 11.36
C SER A 149 0.73 1.57 10.10
N ALA A 150 -0.58 1.76 10.22
CA ALA A 150 -1.41 2.23 9.11
C ALA A 150 -0.95 3.60 8.58
N GLU A 151 -0.50 4.49 9.47
CA GLU A 151 -0.07 5.84 9.13
C GLU A 151 1.28 5.84 8.41
N ILE A 152 2.23 5.00 8.84
CA ILE A 152 3.51 4.84 8.15
C ILE A 152 3.29 4.27 6.75
N ILE A 153 2.45 3.24 6.64
CA ILE A 153 2.13 2.61 5.35
C ILE A 153 1.46 3.62 4.42
N SER A 154 0.45 4.35 4.91
CA SER A 154 -0.28 5.35 4.11
C SER A 154 0.66 6.47 3.67
N GLY A 155 1.50 6.98 4.58
CA GLY A 155 2.47 8.02 4.28
C GLY A 155 3.52 7.59 3.26
N ALA A 156 4.02 6.35 3.36
CA ALA A 156 4.98 5.80 2.42
C ALA A 156 4.37 5.56 1.03
N ASN A 157 3.17 4.96 0.98
CA ASN A 157 2.45 4.76 -0.28
C ASN A 157 2.19 6.10 -0.99
N GLU A 158 1.77 7.13 -0.24
CA GLU A 158 1.51 8.45 -0.79
C GLU A 158 2.78 9.20 -1.21
N ALA A 159 3.87 9.10 -0.45
CA ALA A 159 5.14 9.73 -0.80
C ALA A 159 5.72 9.15 -2.09
N ILE A 160 5.73 7.82 -2.22
CA ILE A 160 6.17 7.12 -3.42
C ILE A 160 5.25 7.41 -4.60
N ARG A 161 3.92 7.41 -4.41
CA ARG A 161 2.97 7.79 -5.46
C ARG A 161 3.26 9.20 -5.98
N LYS A 162 3.40 10.20 -5.11
CA LYS A 162 3.71 11.58 -5.50
C LYS A 162 5.03 11.69 -6.27
N ALA A 163 6.06 10.99 -5.83
CA ALA A 163 7.38 11.06 -6.44
C ALA A 163 7.45 10.33 -7.78
N LEU A 164 6.83 9.15 -7.91
CA LEU A 164 7.05 8.28 -9.05
C LEU A 164 5.84 8.11 -9.96
N ALA A 165 4.62 8.30 -9.48
CA ALA A 165 3.41 8.10 -10.27
C ALA A 165 2.29 9.11 -9.90
N PRO A 166 2.55 10.44 -10.05
CA PRO A 166 1.60 11.47 -9.65
C PRO A 166 0.26 11.41 -10.42
N GLU A 167 0.22 10.73 -11.56
CA GLU A 167 -0.99 10.45 -12.34
C GLU A 167 -1.95 9.44 -11.68
N LEU A 168 -1.48 8.67 -10.70
CA LEU A 168 -2.27 7.66 -9.99
C LEU A 168 -2.89 8.24 -8.72
N GLU A 169 -4.03 7.68 -8.31
CA GLU A 169 -4.66 7.99 -7.02
C GLU A 169 -4.12 7.09 -5.90
N ASN A 170 -3.83 5.82 -6.20
CA ASN A 170 -3.33 4.86 -5.22
C ASN A 170 -2.51 3.75 -5.91
N ILE A 171 -1.30 3.51 -5.42
CA ILE A 171 -0.37 2.48 -5.93
C ILE A 171 -0.73 1.05 -5.48
N THR A 172 -1.63 0.86 -4.52
CA THR A 172 -2.09 -0.49 -4.11
C THR A 172 -3.27 -1.00 -4.93
N THR A 173 -3.75 -0.21 -5.90
CA THR A 173 -4.81 -0.65 -6.83
C THR A 173 -4.26 -1.61 -7.89
N PRO A 174 -5.02 -2.61 -8.35
CA PRO A 174 -4.55 -3.50 -9.40
C PRO A 174 -4.28 -2.76 -10.73
N PRO A 175 -3.08 -2.88 -11.33
CA PRO A 175 -2.83 -2.39 -12.68
C PRO A 175 -3.50 -3.29 -13.73
N HIS A 176 -3.61 -2.80 -14.97
CA HIS A 176 -3.88 -3.66 -16.11
C HIS A 176 -2.71 -4.63 -16.29
N LEU A 177 -2.99 -5.93 -16.38
CA LEU A 177 -1.96 -6.96 -16.35
C LEU A 177 -1.39 -7.19 -17.75
N VAL A 178 -0.10 -6.90 -17.94
CA VAL A 178 0.61 -7.08 -19.21
C VAL A 178 1.38 -8.39 -19.18
N GLY A 179 0.98 -9.38 -19.98
CA GLY A 179 1.69 -10.66 -20.10
C GLY A 179 2.29 -10.93 -21.48
N SER A 180 2.15 -9.98 -22.41
CA SER A 180 2.64 -10.09 -23.77
C SER A 180 2.73 -8.71 -24.42
N VAL A 181 3.44 -8.62 -25.55
CA VAL A 181 3.47 -7.39 -26.37
C VAL A 181 2.08 -7.03 -26.89
N ALA A 182 1.21 -8.01 -27.13
CA ALA A 182 -0.17 -7.76 -27.56
C ALA A 182 -0.99 -7.08 -26.45
N ASP A 183 -0.77 -7.42 -25.19
CA ASP A 183 -1.48 -6.81 -24.06
C ASP A 183 -1.16 -5.31 -23.94
N LEU A 184 0.07 -4.89 -24.26
CA LEU A 184 0.47 -3.47 -24.29
C LEU A 184 -0.41 -2.63 -25.24
N ALA A 185 -0.83 -3.20 -26.38
CA ALA A 185 -1.71 -2.54 -27.34
C ALA A 185 -3.17 -2.44 -26.87
N THR A 186 -3.54 -3.14 -25.79
CA THR A 186 -4.89 -3.12 -25.22
C THR A 186 -5.02 -2.22 -23.98
N ILE A 187 -3.91 -1.65 -23.50
CA ILE A 187 -3.92 -0.69 -22.39
C ILE A 187 -4.83 0.49 -22.76
N ALA A 188 -5.78 0.82 -21.89
CA ALA A 188 -6.70 1.94 -22.07
C ALA A 188 -6.34 3.14 -21.19
N ASN A 189 -6.74 4.34 -21.58
CA ASN A 189 -6.60 5.56 -20.76
C ASN A 189 -7.59 5.59 -19.57
N ASN A 190 -7.41 4.66 -18.61
CA ASN A 190 -8.13 4.58 -17.34
C ASN A 190 -7.13 4.36 -16.19
N ALA A 191 -7.59 4.30 -14.93
CA ALA A 191 -6.69 4.19 -13.78
C ALA A 191 -5.74 2.97 -13.85
N ALA A 192 -6.29 1.78 -14.13
CA ALA A 192 -5.51 0.54 -14.24
C ALA A 192 -4.52 0.57 -15.42
N GLY A 193 -4.91 1.16 -16.55
CA GLY A 193 -4.07 1.28 -17.73
C GLY A 193 -2.97 2.34 -17.59
N LYS A 194 -3.23 3.48 -16.93
CA LYS A 194 -2.20 4.46 -16.57
C LYS A 194 -1.14 3.83 -15.66
N TYR A 195 -1.58 3.01 -14.70
CA TYR A 195 -0.65 2.30 -13.83
C TYR A 195 0.22 1.32 -14.61
N ALA A 196 -0.39 0.48 -15.46
CA ALA A 196 0.36 -0.43 -16.33
C ALA A 196 1.35 0.30 -17.24
N LEU A 197 0.93 1.43 -17.82
CA LEU A 197 1.78 2.27 -18.67
C LEU A 197 2.98 2.84 -17.90
N LYS A 198 2.79 3.31 -16.66
CA LYS A 198 3.88 3.77 -15.79
C LYS A 198 4.87 2.65 -15.51
N LEU A 199 4.38 1.46 -15.14
CA LEU A 199 5.24 0.31 -14.85
C LEU A 199 6.04 -0.13 -16.09
N ALA A 200 5.40 -0.20 -17.26
CA ALA A 200 6.08 -0.52 -18.52
C ALA A 200 7.14 0.53 -18.90
N ALA A 201 6.85 1.82 -18.70
CA ALA A 201 7.82 2.89 -18.95
C ALA A 201 9.02 2.83 -17.99
N LEU A 202 8.80 2.44 -16.73
CA LEU A 202 9.86 2.24 -15.74
C LEU A 202 10.73 1.03 -16.07
N ALA A 203 10.13 -0.10 -16.47
CA ALA A 203 10.87 -1.30 -16.88
C ALA A 203 11.84 -1.00 -18.04
N LYS A 204 11.43 -0.15 -18.98
CA LYS A 204 12.24 0.29 -20.13
C LYS A 204 13.38 1.27 -19.80
N ILE A 205 13.56 1.69 -18.54
CA ILE A 205 14.72 2.52 -18.16
C ILE A 205 16.02 1.72 -18.31
N VAL A 206 15.97 0.43 -17.94
CA VAL A 206 17.07 -0.51 -18.17
C VAL A 206 16.93 -1.10 -19.58
N PRO A 207 17.99 -1.10 -20.40
CA PRO A 207 17.94 -1.63 -21.77
C PRO A 207 17.59 -3.12 -21.83
N ASN A 208 16.95 -3.54 -22.92
CA ASN A 208 16.57 -4.94 -23.18
C ASN A 208 17.76 -5.92 -23.32
N THR A 209 18.99 -5.40 -23.39
CA THR A 209 20.21 -6.22 -23.36
C THR A 209 20.54 -6.71 -21.95
N ASP A 210 19.95 -6.12 -20.91
CA ASP A 210 20.00 -6.65 -19.54
C ASP A 210 19.21 -7.97 -19.46
N ALA A 211 19.62 -8.86 -18.56
CA ALA A 211 18.96 -10.17 -18.42
C ALA A 211 17.55 -10.04 -17.85
N THR A 212 17.33 -9.10 -16.93
CA THR A 212 16.10 -8.88 -16.16
C THR A 212 15.79 -7.38 -16.01
N PRO A 213 15.56 -6.62 -17.10
CA PRO A 213 15.49 -5.16 -17.04
C PRO A 213 14.58 -4.58 -15.94
N ALA A 214 13.35 -5.09 -15.77
CA ALA A 214 12.40 -4.58 -14.80
C ALA A 214 12.85 -4.83 -13.35
N LEU A 215 13.40 -6.02 -13.06
CA LEU A 215 13.99 -6.32 -11.74
C LEU A 215 15.26 -5.50 -11.49
N THR A 216 16.10 -5.33 -12.51
CA THR A 216 17.31 -4.50 -12.43
C THR A 216 16.92 -3.05 -12.11
N PHE A 217 15.91 -2.51 -12.78
CA PHE A 217 15.38 -1.18 -12.47
C PHE A 217 14.80 -1.09 -11.06
N LEU A 218 14.02 -2.07 -10.61
CA LEU A 218 13.53 -2.11 -9.23
C LEU A 218 14.68 -2.06 -8.21
N ASN A 219 15.77 -2.82 -8.44
CA ASN A 219 16.94 -2.79 -7.56
C ASN A 219 17.66 -1.44 -7.58
N GLN A 220 17.78 -0.80 -8.76
CA GLN A 220 18.34 0.54 -8.89
C GLN A 220 17.50 1.57 -8.15
N LEU A 221 16.18 1.55 -8.34
CA LEU A 221 15.25 2.46 -7.68
C LEU A 221 15.25 2.28 -6.16
N ALA A 222 15.29 1.04 -5.67
CA ALA A 222 15.44 0.74 -4.25
C ALA A 222 16.78 1.24 -3.68
N ALA A 223 17.85 1.25 -4.48
CA ALA A 223 19.17 1.73 -4.08
C ALA A 223 19.27 3.26 -4.05
N ASP A 224 18.56 3.94 -4.95
CA ASP A 224 18.40 5.41 -4.96
C ASP A 224 17.61 5.86 -3.72
N LEU A 225 16.45 5.25 -3.49
CA LEU A 225 15.57 5.56 -2.36
C LEU A 225 16.13 5.16 -0.97
N GLU A 226 17.28 4.49 -0.92
CA GLU A 226 17.88 4.00 0.33
C GLU A 226 18.24 5.14 1.28
N ASP A 227 18.60 6.32 0.79
CA ASP A 227 18.92 7.48 1.62
C ASP A 227 17.67 8.32 1.96
N GLY A 228 16.52 7.99 1.36
CA GLY A 228 15.26 8.71 1.53
C GLY A 228 15.03 9.80 0.47
N LYS A 229 15.77 9.76 -0.65
CA LYS A 229 15.61 10.69 -1.76
C LYS A 229 15.41 9.94 -3.07
N LEU A 230 14.72 10.59 -4.00
CA LEU A 230 14.76 10.23 -5.41
C LEU A 230 15.66 11.27 -6.08
N ASP A 231 16.96 10.99 -6.16
CA ASP A 231 17.93 11.92 -6.73
C ASP A 231 18.87 11.32 -7.78
N GLY A 232 18.75 10.00 -8.03
CA GLY A 232 19.60 9.31 -8.98
C GLY A 232 21.02 9.16 -8.45
N VAL A 233 21.20 9.16 -7.13
CA VAL A 233 22.45 8.91 -6.44
C VAL A 233 22.28 7.71 -5.51
N THR A 234 23.30 6.88 -5.39
CA THR A 234 23.29 5.78 -4.43
C THR A 234 24.67 5.59 -3.81
N THR A 235 24.68 5.14 -2.55
CA THR A 235 25.90 4.71 -1.87
C THR A 235 26.25 3.24 -2.15
N LYS A 236 25.37 2.49 -2.82
CA LYS A 236 25.63 1.11 -3.21
C LYS A 236 26.54 1.06 -4.44
N ASP A 237 27.31 -0.01 -4.55
CA ASP A 237 28.09 -0.32 -5.75
C ASP A 237 27.17 -0.87 -6.86
N ILE A 238 26.25 -0.02 -7.34
CA ILE A 238 25.27 -0.31 -8.39
C ILE A 238 25.22 0.90 -9.33
N SER A 239 25.24 0.65 -10.64
CA SER A 239 25.02 1.70 -11.63
C SER A 239 23.52 1.95 -11.82
N LEU A 240 23.09 3.20 -11.65
CA LEU A 240 21.71 3.63 -11.91
C LEU A 240 21.54 3.94 -13.41
N GLY A 241 20.46 3.44 -14.01
CA GLY A 241 20.13 3.67 -15.42
C GLY A 241 19.58 5.07 -15.72
N TYR A 242 19.50 5.92 -14.71
CA TYR A 242 18.96 7.28 -14.76
C TYR A 242 19.66 8.21 -13.77
N ASN A 243 19.44 9.51 -13.92
CA ASN A 243 19.79 10.57 -12.96
C ASN A 243 18.76 11.72 -13.04
N ASP A 244 18.92 12.74 -12.20
CA ASP A 244 18.08 13.95 -12.16
C ASP A 244 17.87 14.62 -13.53
N SER A 245 18.91 14.67 -14.36
CA SER A 245 18.88 15.34 -15.66
C SER A 245 18.14 14.56 -16.75
N ASN A 246 18.01 13.23 -16.61
CA ASN A 246 17.54 12.38 -17.71
C ASN A 246 16.36 11.47 -17.37
N PHE A 247 15.94 11.35 -16.10
CA PHE A 247 14.90 10.40 -15.74
C PHE A 247 13.55 10.78 -16.36
N VAL A 248 13.19 12.07 -16.33
CA VAL A 248 11.95 12.58 -16.96
C VAL A 248 11.97 12.36 -18.48
N SER A 249 13.09 12.65 -19.15
CA SER A 249 13.18 12.49 -20.61
C SER A 249 13.18 11.01 -21.03
N LYS A 250 13.80 10.12 -20.25
CA LYS A 250 13.72 8.67 -20.47
C LYS A 250 12.31 8.13 -20.30
N ILE A 251 11.61 8.52 -19.23
CA ILE A 251 10.21 8.12 -19.02
C ILE A 251 9.33 8.62 -20.17
N THR A 252 9.50 9.88 -20.57
CA THR A 252 8.73 10.47 -21.69
C THR A 252 8.97 9.71 -22.99
N ALA A 253 10.23 9.44 -23.34
CA ALA A 253 10.57 8.67 -24.55
C ALA A 253 9.99 7.25 -24.51
N ASN A 254 10.04 6.58 -23.36
CA ASN A 254 9.46 5.25 -23.20
C ASN A 254 7.93 5.27 -23.34
N LEU A 255 7.25 6.30 -22.80
CA LEU A 255 5.80 6.49 -22.93
C LEU A 255 5.40 6.78 -24.37
N GLU A 256 6.13 7.65 -25.07
CA GLU A 256 5.88 7.97 -26.49
C GLU A 256 6.02 6.74 -27.38
N SER A 257 7.03 5.90 -27.13
CA SER A 257 7.18 4.62 -27.82
C SER A 257 5.98 3.70 -27.59
N LEU A 258 5.45 3.63 -26.36
CA LEU A 258 4.30 2.78 -26.03
C LEU A 258 2.97 3.33 -26.60
N ILE A 259 2.83 4.66 -26.70
CA ILE A 259 1.63 5.32 -27.22
C ILE A 259 1.54 5.25 -28.73
N THR A 260 2.68 5.37 -29.43
CA THR A 260 2.72 5.28 -30.90
C THR A 260 2.07 3.99 -31.40
N ASP A 261 2.19 2.91 -30.61
CA ASP A 261 1.67 1.59 -30.93
C ASP A 261 0.25 1.33 -30.38
N ASN A 262 -0.39 2.30 -29.69
CA ASN A 262 -1.68 2.08 -29.01
C ASN A 262 -2.67 3.26 -29.11
N ALA A 263 -3.63 3.14 -30.02
CA ALA A 263 -4.70 4.13 -30.24
C ALA A 263 -5.67 4.31 -29.05
N ASN A 264 -5.72 3.38 -28.09
CA ASN A 264 -6.57 3.48 -26.89
C ASN A 264 -6.04 4.49 -25.85
N LEU A 265 -4.86 5.07 -26.09
CA LEU A 265 -4.17 6.01 -25.22
C LEU A 265 -4.35 7.48 -25.63
N THR A 266 -5.27 7.76 -26.56
CA THR A 266 -5.60 9.13 -26.96
C THR A 266 -6.00 10.00 -25.76
N GLY A 267 -5.53 11.25 -25.76
CA GLY A 267 -5.82 12.22 -24.70
C GLY A 267 -5.05 12.01 -23.39
N LEU A 268 -4.01 11.16 -23.36
CA LEU A 268 -3.09 11.11 -22.23
C LEU A 268 -2.30 12.41 -22.10
N ASP A 269 -2.22 12.90 -20.86
CA ASP A 269 -1.36 14.00 -20.48
C ASP A 269 -0.05 13.44 -19.93
N LEU A 270 0.97 13.37 -20.78
CA LEU A 270 2.29 12.82 -20.42
C LEU A 270 2.98 13.61 -19.30
N THR A 271 2.64 14.89 -19.13
CA THR A 271 3.25 15.72 -18.08
C THR A 271 2.87 15.23 -16.68
N LYS A 272 1.75 14.50 -16.55
CA LYS A 272 1.32 13.89 -15.29
C LYS A 272 2.09 12.62 -14.93
N PHE A 273 2.85 12.03 -15.86
CA PHE A 273 3.66 10.84 -15.61
C PHE A 273 5.10 11.16 -15.18
N HIS A 274 5.45 12.45 -15.15
CA HIS A 274 6.79 12.89 -14.82
C HIS A 274 7.10 12.57 -13.34
N PRO A 275 8.19 11.84 -13.06
CA PRO A 275 8.65 11.69 -11.69
C PRO A 275 9.09 13.05 -11.11
N VAL A 276 8.93 13.20 -9.80
CA VAL A 276 9.29 14.40 -9.03
C VAL A 276 10.48 14.05 -8.13
N PHE A 277 11.64 14.64 -8.45
CA PHE A 277 12.89 14.47 -7.71
C PHE A 277 12.85 15.16 -6.35
N GLY A 278 13.67 14.66 -5.43
CA GLY A 278 13.91 15.26 -4.12
C GLY A 278 13.62 14.32 -2.96
N ASP A 279 13.36 14.90 -1.79
CA ASP A 279 13.16 14.16 -0.56
C ASP A 279 11.85 13.36 -0.56
N ILE A 280 11.94 12.09 -0.18
CA ILE A 280 10.78 11.23 0.07
C ILE A 280 10.33 11.44 1.51
N VAL A 281 9.45 12.41 1.69
CA VAL A 281 8.92 12.77 3.01
C VAL A 281 7.72 11.90 3.35
N ILE A 282 7.92 10.93 4.24
CA ILE A 282 6.83 10.16 4.85
C ILE A 282 6.21 10.98 5.96
N THR A 283 5.09 11.64 5.63
CA THR A 283 4.27 12.37 6.59
C THR A 283 3.38 11.39 7.34
N ILE A 284 3.61 11.26 8.64
CA ILE A 284 2.72 10.58 9.57
C ILE A 284 1.85 11.67 10.18
N GLY A 285 0.51 11.50 10.17
CA GLY A 285 -0.38 12.44 10.84
C GLY A 285 0.08 12.64 12.28
N GLY A 286 0.50 13.86 12.62
CA GLY A 286 1.20 14.18 13.86
C GLY A 286 2.73 14.28 13.71
N SER A 287 3.21 15.24 12.92
CA SER A 287 4.48 15.94 13.17
C SER A 287 4.58 17.15 12.26
N GLY A 288 4.36 18.33 12.85
CA GLY A 288 4.71 19.60 12.23
C GLY A 288 6.21 19.64 11.96
N SER A 289 6.58 19.96 10.73
CA SER A 289 7.94 20.26 10.33
C SER A 289 8.42 21.53 11.02
N GLY A 290 9.30 21.39 12.01
CA GLY A 290 10.24 22.41 12.42
C GLY A 290 11.63 22.01 11.96
N SER A 291 12.24 22.79 11.06
CA SER A 291 13.67 22.69 10.77
C SER A 291 14.48 22.79 12.06
N GLY A 292 15.36 21.83 12.31
CA GLY A 292 16.28 21.89 13.44
C GLY A 292 17.18 20.67 13.48
N SER A 293 18.45 20.89 13.14
CA SER A 293 19.54 19.92 13.27
C SER A 293 19.68 19.46 14.73
N GLY A 294 19.88 18.15 14.96
CA GLY A 294 20.57 17.63 16.16
C GLY A 294 19.75 16.84 17.19
N SER A 295 20.25 15.61 17.44
CA SER A 295 20.20 14.81 18.67
C SER A 295 18.87 14.27 19.20
N GLY A 296 18.94 12.98 19.58
CA GLY A 296 17.82 12.15 20.02
C GLY A 296 16.96 12.72 21.14
N GLY A 297 15.66 12.45 21.03
CA GLY A 297 14.66 12.73 22.05
C GLY A 297 13.36 12.01 21.69
N SER A 298 12.84 11.26 22.64
CA SER A 298 11.65 10.40 22.55
C SER A 298 10.43 11.11 21.96
N VAL A 299 9.69 10.42 21.08
CA VAL A 299 8.39 10.87 20.57
C VAL A 299 7.37 10.89 21.72
N PRO A 300 6.68 12.00 22.00
CA PRO A 300 5.63 12.03 23.03
C PRO A 300 4.42 11.22 22.54
N THR A 301 4.00 10.22 23.30
CA THR A 301 2.73 9.51 23.11
C THR A 301 1.56 10.42 23.50
N GLY A 302 0.47 10.41 22.72
CA GLY A 302 -0.73 11.22 22.98
C GLY A 302 -1.61 10.66 24.12
N ASN A 303 -2.11 11.54 24.99
CA ASN A 303 -2.88 11.17 26.20
C ASN A 303 -4.38 11.51 26.10
N PHE A 304 -4.93 11.75 24.91
CA PHE A 304 -6.33 12.14 24.73
C PHE A 304 -7.04 11.33 23.64
N ASN A 305 -8.33 11.08 23.85
CA ASN A 305 -9.28 10.62 22.85
C ASN A 305 -9.99 11.84 22.25
N LEU A 306 -10.00 11.97 20.93
CA LEU A 306 -10.68 13.04 20.21
C LEU A 306 -12.02 12.57 19.68
N THR A 307 -13.07 13.29 20.02
CA THR A 307 -14.40 13.15 19.43
C THR A 307 -14.68 14.31 18.50
N ILE A 308 -15.10 14.02 17.27
CA ILE A 308 -15.46 15.00 16.24
C ILE A 308 -16.96 14.96 16.02
N GLU A 309 -17.62 16.11 16.19
CA GLU A 309 -19.06 16.30 16.00
C GLU A 309 -19.27 17.38 14.94
N THR A 310 -20.11 17.11 13.93
CA THR A 310 -20.44 18.10 12.90
C THR A 310 -21.89 18.53 13.05
N THR A 311 -22.17 19.84 12.99
CA THR A 311 -23.51 20.43 13.04
C THR A 311 -23.73 21.30 11.82
N VAL A 312 -24.78 21.06 11.03
CA VAL A 312 -25.11 21.88 9.85
C VAL A 312 -26.30 22.78 10.16
N SER A 313 -26.16 24.08 9.91
CA SER A 313 -27.23 25.05 10.15
C SER A 313 -28.36 24.86 9.16
N GLY A 314 -29.61 24.77 9.64
CA GLY A 314 -30.81 24.67 8.81
C GLY A 314 -31.27 23.25 8.46
N LEU A 315 -30.56 22.20 8.90
CA LEU A 315 -30.89 20.79 8.59
C LEU A 315 -31.73 20.06 9.66
N GLY A 316 -32.15 20.74 10.72
CA GLY A 316 -32.87 20.10 11.85
C GLY A 316 -32.00 19.08 12.60
N SER A 317 -32.55 18.39 13.60
CA SER A 317 -31.85 17.38 14.42
C SER A 317 -31.64 16.05 13.68
N LEU A 318 -31.00 16.07 12.51
CA LEU A 318 -30.55 14.85 11.86
C LEU A 318 -29.33 14.29 12.61
N PRO A 319 -29.31 12.99 12.95
CA PRO A 319 -28.17 12.37 13.62
C PRO A 319 -26.98 12.29 12.65
N ILE A 320 -25.96 13.12 12.88
CA ILE A 320 -24.69 13.05 12.16
C ILE A 320 -23.75 12.14 12.98
N PRO A 321 -23.11 11.12 12.37
CA PRO A 321 -22.24 10.21 13.09
C PRO A 321 -21.04 10.95 13.68
N THR A 322 -20.74 10.66 14.95
CA THR A 322 -19.54 11.15 15.64
C THR A 322 -18.34 10.26 15.31
N VAL A 323 -17.18 10.86 15.07
CA VAL A 323 -15.92 10.13 14.83
C VAL A 323 -15.06 10.22 16.08
N THR A 324 -14.54 9.09 16.57
CA THR A 324 -13.62 9.06 17.71
C THR A 324 -12.25 8.53 17.30
N ILE A 325 -11.20 9.27 17.62
CA ILE A 325 -9.80 8.93 17.37
C ILE A 325 -9.08 8.83 18.72
N GLN A 326 -8.47 7.69 19.00
CA GLN A 326 -7.84 7.41 20.30
C GLN A 326 -6.36 7.83 20.32
N ASN A 327 -5.84 8.13 21.51
CA ASN A 327 -4.41 8.35 21.78
C ASN A 327 -3.73 9.45 20.97
N ILE A 328 -4.42 10.58 20.77
CA ILE A 328 -3.86 11.72 20.06
C ILE A 328 -3.34 12.80 21.02
N PRO A 329 -2.27 13.52 20.65
CA PRO A 329 -1.84 14.69 21.40
C PRO A 329 -2.90 15.80 21.30
N LYS A 330 -3.13 16.49 22.41
CA LYS A 330 -4.02 17.66 22.45
C LYS A 330 -3.21 18.90 22.02
N PRO A 331 -3.77 19.80 21.18
CA PRO A 331 -3.17 21.09 20.91
C PRO A 331 -2.98 21.90 22.20
N ASP A 332 -1.83 22.57 22.34
CA ASP A 332 -1.55 23.40 23.51
C ASP A 332 -2.12 24.82 23.38
N THR A 333 -2.36 25.29 22.15
CA THR A 333 -2.88 26.64 21.87
C THR A 333 -3.90 26.66 20.73
N GLN A 334 -4.68 27.75 20.67
CA GLN A 334 -5.58 28.00 19.56
C GLN A 334 -4.88 28.12 18.22
N ASP A 335 -3.70 28.73 18.17
CA ASP A 335 -2.97 28.86 16.91
C ASP A 335 -2.48 27.50 16.39
N VAL A 336 -2.09 26.59 17.28
CA VAL A 336 -1.74 25.20 16.91
C VAL A 336 -2.96 24.48 16.36
N PHE A 337 -4.11 24.54 17.05
CA PHE A 337 -5.34 23.90 16.59
C PHE A 337 -5.85 24.47 15.26
N CYS A 338 -5.87 25.80 15.11
CA CYS A 338 -6.45 26.46 13.94
C CYS A 338 -5.58 26.41 12.69
N ASN A 339 -4.27 26.17 12.84
CA ASN A 339 -3.36 25.99 11.72
C ASN A 339 -2.99 24.53 11.45
N ASP A 340 -3.55 23.60 12.22
CA ASP A 340 -3.34 22.16 12.03
C ASP A 340 -3.91 21.71 10.67
N SER A 341 -3.01 21.19 9.82
CA SER A 341 -3.35 20.71 8.48
C SER A 341 -4.23 19.47 8.49
N SER A 342 -4.20 18.68 9.57
CA SER A 342 -5.05 17.49 9.76
C SER A 342 -6.48 17.92 10.15
N VAL A 343 -6.60 18.95 10.98
CA VAL A 343 -7.88 19.56 11.33
C VAL A 343 -8.52 20.21 10.09
N LYS A 344 -7.74 20.89 9.25
CA LYS A 344 -8.21 21.43 7.95
C LYS A 344 -8.46 20.35 6.91
N GLY A 345 -7.69 19.27 6.91
CA GLY A 345 -7.81 18.13 5.99
C GLY A 345 -9.03 17.24 6.25
N ALA A 346 -9.63 17.33 7.44
CA ALA A 346 -10.89 16.67 7.78
C ALA A 346 -12.13 17.43 7.25
N LEU A 347 -11.95 18.63 6.67
CA LEU A 347 -13.05 19.38 6.07
C LEU A 347 -13.38 18.83 4.66
N PRO A 348 -14.67 18.79 4.27
CA PRO A 348 -15.08 18.32 2.95
C PRO A 348 -14.41 19.11 1.81
N SER A 349 -14.09 18.42 0.72
CA SER A 349 -13.50 19.02 -0.48
C SER A 349 -14.52 19.89 -1.24
N GLY A 350 -14.13 21.12 -1.60
CA GLY A 350 -14.98 22.09 -2.33
C GLY A 350 -14.60 23.56 -2.07
N ALA A 351 -15.35 24.53 -2.62
CA ALA A 351 -15.19 25.94 -2.30
C ALA A 351 -15.70 26.23 -0.87
N ILE A 352 -14.85 25.92 0.12
CA ILE A 352 -15.08 26.17 1.54
C ILE A 352 -14.39 27.46 1.96
N THR A 353 -15.05 28.24 2.81
CA THR A 353 -14.46 29.39 3.51
C THR A 353 -14.55 29.13 5.00
N ILE A 354 -13.40 29.08 5.68
CA ILE A 354 -13.37 29.01 7.14
C ILE A 354 -13.73 30.40 7.68
N THR A 355 -14.87 30.51 8.35
CA THR A 355 -15.41 31.78 8.88
C THR A 355 -15.02 32.01 10.34
N GLY A 356 -14.58 30.98 11.04
CA GLY A 356 -14.08 31.10 12.40
C GLY A 356 -13.34 29.84 12.86
N CYS A 357 -12.36 30.02 13.72
CA CYS A 357 -11.69 28.94 14.41
C CYS A 357 -11.33 29.36 15.84
N SER A 358 -11.63 28.49 16.81
CA SER A 358 -11.32 28.70 18.22
C SER A 358 -10.92 27.41 18.91
N PHE A 359 -10.05 27.51 19.91
CA PHE A 359 -9.70 26.38 20.77
C PHE A 359 -9.56 26.89 22.21
N SER A 360 -10.24 26.24 23.14
CA SER A 360 -10.16 26.57 24.55
C SER A 360 -10.25 25.32 25.41
N GLY A 361 -9.28 25.16 26.31
CA GLY A 361 -9.18 24.01 27.20
C GLY A 361 -8.99 22.70 26.44
N ASN A 362 -10.09 21.97 26.26
CA ASN A 362 -10.16 20.66 25.61
C ASN A 362 -11.09 20.66 24.39
N VAL A 363 -11.59 21.82 23.98
CA VAL A 363 -12.58 21.92 22.90
C VAL A 363 -12.09 22.87 21.81
N GLY A 364 -12.02 22.34 20.60
CA GLY A 364 -11.81 23.08 19.36
C GLY A 364 -13.10 23.23 18.58
N THR A 365 -13.26 24.34 17.86
CA THR A 365 -14.43 24.60 17.02
C THR A 365 -14.00 25.30 15.74
N ILE A 366 -14.46 24.78 14.60
CA ILE A 366 -14.28 25.39 13.29
C ILE A 366 -15.65 25.67 12.68
N SER A 367 -15.86 26.92 12.28
CA SER A 367 -17.04 27.36 11.52
C SER A 367 -16.66 27.48 10.05
N VAL A 368 -17.45 26.84 9.18
CA VAL A 368 -17.19 26.78 7.74
C VAL A 368 -18.45 27.18 6.96
N GLN A 369 -18.24 27.89 5.86
CA GLN A 369 -19.25 28.19 4.86
C GLN A 369 -18.91 27.49 3.54
N LEU A 370 -19.84 26.68 3.04
CA LEU A 370 -19.75 26.05 1.73
C LEU A 370 -20.44 26.94 0.69
N ASN A 371 -19.75 27.29 -0.40
CA ASN A 371 -20.27 28.15 -1.46
C ASN A 371 -20.30 27.40 -2.80
N GLN A 372 -21.16 26.38 -2.91
CA GLN A 372 -21.34 25.55 -4.11
C GLN A 372 -22.77 25.74 -4.69
N GLY A 373 -23.12 26.97 -5.05
CA GLY A 373 -24.46 27.33 -5.60
C GLY A 373 -25.56 27.55 -4.56
N ILE A 374 -25.38 27.09 -3.33
CA ILE A 374 -26.18 27.41 -2.13
C ILE A 374 -25.19 27.74 -1.01
N SER A 375 -25.47 28.75 -0.18
CA SER A 375 -24.64 29.07 0.98
C SER A 375 -25.09 28.25 2.19
N LEU A 376 -24.26 27.30 2.62
CA LEU A 376 -24.52 26.43 3.77
C LEU A 376 -23.44 26.66 4.83
N SER A 377 -23.85 26.95 6.07
CA SER A 377 -22.96 27.11 7.21
C SER A 377 -23.00 25.88 8.10
N TYR A 378 -21.84 25.34 8.46
CA TYR A 378 -21.71 24.23 9.40
C TYR A 378 -20.55 24.46 10.37
N THR A 379 -20.64 23.79 11.52
CA THR A 379 -19.68 23.87 12.61
C THR A 379 -19.16 22.48 12.91
N VAL A 380 -17.85 22.33 13.00
CA VAL A 380 -17.18 21.09 13.44
C VAL A 380 -16.59 21.33 14.82
N LYS A 381 -16.97 20.51 15.78
CA LYS A 381 -16.52 20.54 17.17
C LYS A 381 -15.59 19.36 17.44
N TYR A 382 -14.45 19.65 18.04
CA TYR A 382 -13.39 18.72 18.37
C TYR A 382 -13.27 18.67 19.89
N THR A 383 -13.53 17.53 20.52
CA THR A 383 -13.49 17.37 21.98
C THR A 383 -12.39 16.39 22.36
N TYR A 384 -11.38 16.85 23.11
CA TYR A 384 -10.26 16.06 23.60
C TYR A 384 -10.53 15.60 25.03
N THR A 385 -10.78 14.30 25.21
CA THR A 385 -11.02 13.68 26.51
C THR A 385 -9.74 12.97 26.96
N PRO A 386 -9.18 13.26 28.15
CA PRO A 386 -8.04 12.51 28.67
C PRO A 386 -8.30 11.00 28.65
N VAL A 387 -7.29 10.21 28.33
CA VAL A 387 -7.33 8.74 28.39
C VAL A 387 -7.20 8.28 29.84
#